data_AF-A0A2G5FID0-F1
#
_entry.id   AF-A0A2G5FID0-F1
#
_cell.length_a   1.000
_cell.length_b   1.000
_cell.length_c   1.000
_cell.angle_alpha   90.00
_cell.angle_beta   90.00
_cell.angle_gamma   90.00
#
_symmetry.space_group_name_H-M   'P 1'
#
loop_
_entity.id
_entity.type
_entity.pdbx_description
1 polymer ?
#
loop_
_entity_poly.entity_id
_entity_poly.type
_entity_poly.pdbx_seq_one_letter_code
_entity_poly.pdbx_strand_id
1 'polypeptide(L)'
;MMQADPFGFFFTLTFTLGACLGGAWWCLRGWSQARHLLDTPTSKIRSAAQGYVELYGVLETLPDMQLRGPLTGKPCLWWRFRIEEYRSSGKKRSWRVIESGASDAWLRLVDGTGECLIDPRGAEIHAAVRDVWEGNLRHPLGPAKSGLFGFLTSGQRYRYCEERFHVGQPLYAIGDFRTRGAAQQGFDRQAAQGEVIREWKSDYVGLLRRFDSDGNGELDEQEWNRVRLAAQLEAEDRHRQKVSEPARHHMAKPGERQPFILSNSGEDELARSFYWQAAGGALLCLAGALATAWLFGVQNW
;
A
#
# COMPACT_ATOMS: atom_id res chain seq x y z
N MET A 1 -17.65 53.07 25.69
CA MET A 1 -16.41 52.41 26.12
C MET A 1 -16.77 51.01 26.60
N MET A 2 -16.74 50.02 25.70
CA MET A 2 -16.85 48.62 26.12
C MET A 2 -15.53 48.28 26.82
N GLN A 3 -15.59 47.92 28.10
CA GLN A 3 -14.49 47.24 28.77
C GLN A 3 -14.26 45.93 28.00
N ALA A 4 -13.23 45.91 27.16
CA ALA A 4 -12.77 44.67 26.56
C ALA A 4 -12.27 43.79 27.71
N ASP A 5 -13.02 42.74 28.01
CA ASP A 5 -12.65 41.65 28.87
C ASP A 5 -11.30 41.08 28.39
N PRO A 6 -10.20 41.32 29.11
CA PRO A 6 -8.86 40.99 28.61
C PRO A 6 -8.71 39.50 28.35
N PHE A 7 -9.40 38.67 29.14
CA PHE A 7 -9.50 37.24 28.90
C PHE A 7 -10.16 36.91 27.54
N GLY A 8 -11.29 37.53 27.20
CA GLY A 8 -11.97 37.33 25.91
C GLY A 8 -11.09 37.74 24.72
N PHE A 9 -10.32 38.82 24.86
CA PHE A 9 -9.35 39.26 23.86
C PHE A 9 -8.21 38.24 23.67
N PHE A 10 -7.60 37.72 24.75
CA PHE A 10 -6.56 36.70 24.64
C PHE A 10 -7.07 35.38 24.06
N PHE A 11 -8.31 34.97 24.40
CA PHE A 11 -8.94 33.77 23.83
C PHE A 11 -9.22 33.92 22.32
N THR A 12 -9.74 35.07 21.88
CA THR A 12 -9.98 35.31 20.45
C THR A 12 -8.69 35.44 19.65
N LEU A 13 -7.66 36.10 20.22
CA LEU A 13 -6.33 36.17 19.61
C LEU A 13 -5.71 34.78 19.46
N THR A 14 -5.66 33.96 20.52
CA THR A 14 -5.09 32.61 20.44
C THR A 14 -5.85 31.72 19.45
N PHE A 15 -7.17 31.82 19.37
CA PHE A 15 -7.97 31.07 18.40
C PHE A 15 -7.67 31.47 16.95
N THR A 16 -7.59 32.77 16.66
CA THR A 16 -7.33 33.29 15.31
C THR A 16 -5.89 33.04 14.85
N LEU A 17 -4.91 33.16 15.74
CA LEU A 17 -3.52 32.79 15.49
C LEU A 17 -3.37 31.28 15.28
N GLY A 18 -4.07 30.48 16.08
CA GLY A 18 -4.14 29.02 15.93
C GLY A 18 -4.76 28.61 14.59
N ALA A 19 -5.83 29.28 14.15
CA ALA A 19 -6.41 29.08 12.83
C ALA A 19 -5.41 29.47 11.73
N CYS A 20 -4.74 30.62 11.83
CA CYS A 20 -3.74 31.05 10.84
C CYS A 20 -2.61 30.03 10.68
N LEU A 21 -1.96 29.65 11.78
CA LEU A 21 -0.84 28.70 11.77
C LEU A 21 -1.27 27.29 11.36
N GLY A 22 -2.42 26.83 11.85
CA GLY A 22 -2.99 25.53 11.48
C GLY A 22 -3.38 25.46 10.01
N GLY A 23 -3.99 26.51 9.46
CA GLY A 23 -4.32 26.64 8.04
C GLY A 23 -3.09 26.66 7.15
N ALA A 24 -2.05 27.41 7.53
CA ALA A 24 -0.77 27.42 6.82
C ALA A 24 -0.11 26.04 6.80
N TRP A 25 -0.06 25.35 7.94
CA TRP A 25 0.47 23.99 8.01
C TRP A 25 -0.32 22.99 7.15
N TRP A 26 -1.65 23.06 7.19
CA TRP A 26 -2.50 22.19 6.37
C TRP A 26 -2.31 22.47 4.87
N CYS A 27 -2.24 23.75 4.48
CA CYS A 27 -1.96 24.16 3.10
C CYS A 27 -0.61 23.62 2.61
N LEU A 28 0.47 23.82 3.38
CA LEU A 28 1.81 23.34 3.04
C LEU A 28 1.87 21.81 2.93
N ARG A 29 1.19 21.11 3.84
CA ARG A 29 1.10 19.64 3.81
C ARG A 29 0.37 19.14 2.56
N GLY A 30 -0.78 19.74 2.24
CA GLY A 30 -1.55 19.38 1.03
C GLY A 30 -0.76 19.68 -0.25
N TRP A 31 -0.05 20.81 -0.29
CA TRP A 31 0.77 21.17 -1.45
C TRP A 31 2.00 20.27 -1.63
N SER A 32 2.64 19.86 -0.54
CA SER A 32 3.73 18.87 -0.59
C SER A 32 3.24 17.52 -1.11
N GLN A 33 2.08 17.04 -0.65
CA GLN A 33 1.47 15.80 -1.15
C GLN A 33 1.11 15.91 -2.65
N ALA A 34 0.53 17.04 -3.05
CA ALA A 34 0.20 17.31 -4.45
C ALA A 34 1.44 17.34 -5.36
N ARG A 35 2.55 17.94 -4.92
CA ARG A 35 3.81 17.93 -5.68
C ARG A 35 4.38 16.53 -5.84
N HIS A 36 4.40 15.72 -4.78
CA HIS A 36 4.87 14.33 -4.91
C HIS A 36 4.03 13.53 -5.91
N LEU A 37 2.73 13.79 -6.00
CA LEU A 37 1.85 13.16 -6.97
C LEU A 37 2.10 13.69 -8.39
N LEU A 38 2.15 15.01 -8.57
CA LEU A 38 2.21 15.66 -9.90
C LEU A 38 3.60 15.66 -10.54
N ASP A 39 4.67 15.66 -9.73
CA ASP A 39 6.05 15.72 -10.23
C ASP A 39 6.64 14.32 -10.50
N THR A 40 5.93 13.24 -10.12
CA THR A 40 6.39 11.86 -10.37
C THR A 40 5.88 11.38 -11.73
N PRO A 41 6.75 11.16 -12.73
CA PRO A 41 6.29 10.70 -14.03
C PRO A 41 5.84 9.24 -13.99
N THR A 42 4.74 8.93 -14.69
CA THR A 42 4.29 7.55 -14.89
C THR A 42 5.38 6.74 -15.60
N SER A 43 5.87 5.70 -14.94
CA SER A 43 6.91 4.81 -15.44
C SER A 43 6.33 3.50 -15.97
N LYS A 44 7.03 2.88 -16.93
CA LYS A 44 6.74 1.50 -17.35
C LYS A 44 7.42 0.51 -16.41
N ILE A 45 6.73 -0.56 -16.02
CA ILE A 45 7.21 -1.55 -15.04
C ILE A 45 8.59 -2.09 -15.44
N ARG A 46 8.79 -2.40 -16.72
CA ARG A 46 10.06 -2.94 -17.24
C ARG A 46 11.27 -2.01 -17.00
N SER A 47 11.05 -0.70 -17.03
CA SER A 47 12.12 0.31 -17.00
C SER A 47 11.98 1.29 -15.84
N ALA A 48 11.13 0.99 -14.86
CA ALA A 48 10.93 1.83 -13.70
C ALA A 48 12.23 1.91 -12.88
N ALA A 49 12.57 3.11 -12.43
CA ALA A 49 13.70 3.32 -11.54
C ALA A 49 13.45 2.64 -10.18
N GLN A 50 14.53 2.31 -9.47
CA GLN A 50 14.42 1.87 -8.08
C GLN A 50 14.04 3.06 -7.19
N GLY A 51 13.09 2.88 -6.27
CA GLY A 51 12.62 3.93 -5.38
C GLY A 51 11.19 4.37 -5.68
N TYR A 52 10.87 5.62 -5.36
CA TYR A 52 9.51 6.15 -5.48
C TYR A 52 9.11 6.36 -6.95
N VAL A 53 8.10 5.63 -7.41
CA VAL A 53 7.63 5.69 -8.80
C VAL A 53 6.12 5.58 -8.89
N GLU A 54 5.59 6.12 -9.97
CA GLU A 54 4.20 5.97 -10.37
C GLU A 54 4.07 4.91 -11.47
N LEU A 55 3.09 4.02 -11.33
CA LEU A 55 2.76 2.96 -12.27
C LEU A 55 1.27 3.00 -12.60
N TYR A 56 0.96 2.71 -13.86
CA TYR A 56 -0.40 2.51 -14.33
C TYR A 56 -0.50 1.19 -15.09
N GLY A 57 -1.48 0.38 -14.73
CA GLY A 57 -1.68 -0.93 -15.35
C GLY A 57 -3.05 -1.50 -15.07
N VAL A 58 -3.20 -2.79 -15.33
CA VAL A 58 -4.42 -3.57 -15.13
C VAL A 58 -4.16 -4.62 -14.05
N LEU A 59 -5.14 -4.77 -13.16
CA LEU A 59 -5.12 -5.79 -12.14
C LEU A 59 -5.39 -7.17 -12.73
N GLU A 60 -4.50 -8.12 -12.45
CA GLU A 60 -4.64 -9.50 -12.87
C GLU A 60 -4.68 -10.47 -11.68
N THR A 61 -5.14 -11.69 -11.95
CA THR A 61 -5.18 -12.75 -10.93
C THR A 61 -3.78 -13.24 -10.59
N LEU A 62 -3.52 -13.44 -9.31
CA LEU A 62 -2.37 -14.20 -8.86
C LEU A 62 -2.67 -15.70 -8.97
N PRO A 63 -1.71 -16.53 -9.44
CA PRO A 63 -1.84 -17.98 -9.37
C PRO A 63 -2.16 -18.39 -7.94
N ASP A 64 -3.11 -19.30 -7.77
CA ASP A 64 -3.52 -19.89 -6.50
C ASP A 64 -4.20 -18.95 -5.48
N MET A 65 -4.55 -17.72 -5.87
CA MET A 65 -5.29 -16.80 -4.99
C MET A 65 -6.70 -16.49 -5.51
N GLN A 66 -7.71 -16.98 -4.80
CA GLN A 66 -9.12 -16.67 -5.05
C GLN A 66 -9.74 -16.02 -3.82
N LEU A 67 -9.87 -14.69 -3.85
CA LEU A 67 -10.48 -13.95 -2.77
C LEU A 67 -11.95 -13.64 -3.08
N ARG A 68 -12.76 -13.66 -2.02
CA ARG A 68 -14.16 -13.28 -2.07
C ARG A 68 -14.44 -12.21 -1.03
N GLY A 69 -15.27 -11.24 -1.39
CA GLY A 69 -15.73 -10.21 -0.46
C GLY A 69 -16.46 -10.87 0.72
N PRO A 70 -16.12 -10.51 1.98
CA PRO A 70 -16.67 -11.18 3.15
C PRO A 70 -18.17 -10.94 3.36
N LEU A 71 -18.71 -9.84 2.84
CA LEU A 71 -20.13 -9.48 3.01
C LEU A 71 -20.98 -9.86 1.80
N THR A 72 -20.43 -9.79 0.59
CA THR A 72 -21.19 -10.10 -0.64
C THR A 72 -20.88 -11.45 -1.26
N GLY A 73 -19.76 -12.08 -0.90
CA GLY A 73 -19.27 -13.33 -1.51
C GLY A 73 -18.76 -13.19 -2.96
N LYS A 74 -18.72 -11.96 -3.52
CA LYS A 74 -18.29 -11.72 -4.90
C LYS A 74 -16.78 -11.94 -5.06
N PRO A 75 -16.32 -12.54 -6.17
CA PRO A 75 -14.89 -12.71 -6.44
C PRO A 75 -14.20 -11.36 -6.62
N CYS A 76 -13.05 -11.20 -5.99
CA CYS A 76 -12.25 -9.97 -5.99
C CYS A 76 -10.77 -10.29 -5.81
N LEU A 77 -9.91 -9.29 -6.01
CA LEU A 77 -8.47 -9.37 -5.76
C LEU A 77 -8.08 -8.71 -4.43
N TRP A 78 -8.90 -7.76 -3.98
CA TRP A 78 -8.77 -7.08 -2.71
C TRP A 78 -10.15 -6.63 -2.23
N TRP A 79 -10.36 -6.54 -0.92
CA TRP A 79 -11.58 -6.02 -0.32
C TRP A 79 -11.32 -5.20 0.95
N ARG A 80 -12.23 -4.26 1.22
CA ARG A 80 -12.38 -3.57 2.51
C ARG A 80 -13.83 -3.47 2.86
N PHE A 81 -14.19 -3.77 4.10
CA PHE A 81 -15.57 -3.66 4.55
C PHE A 81 -15.70 -2.88 5.86
N ARG A 82 -16.90 -2.33 6.05
CA ARG A 82 -17.32 -1.66 7.28
C ARG A 82 -18.77 -2.02 7.56
N ILE A 83 -19.04 -2.44 8.79
CA ILE A 83 -20.37 -2.70 9.32
C ILE A 83 -20.66 -1.66 10.39
N GLU A 84 -21.76 -0.95 10.23
CA GLU A 84 -22.22 0.08 11.14
C GLU A 84 -23.59 -0.29 11.72
N GLU A 85 -23.76 -0.09 13.01
CA GLU A 85 -25.02 -0.29 13.72
C GLU A 85 -25.69 1.06 13.96
N TYR A 86 -26.99 1.13 13.68
CA TYR A 86 -27.81 2.28 14.01
C TYR A 86 -28.12 2.28 15.50
N ARG A 87 -27.61 3.28 16.24
CA ARG A 87 -27.94 3.48 17.65
C ARG A 87 -28.77 4.74 17.85
N SER A 88 -29.86 4.59 18.60
CA SER A 88 -30.70 5.69 19.06
C SER A 88 -30.65 5.74 20.58
N SER A 89 -30.22 6.86 21.15
CA SER A 89 -30.26 7.12 22.59
C SER A 89 -31.00 8.44 22.82
N GLY A 90 -32.25 8.35 23.29
CA GLY A 90 -33.15 9.49 23.42
C GLY A 90 -33.36 10.19 22.07
N LYS A 91 -32.98 11.47 22.01
CA LYS A 91 -33.08 12.30 20.78
C LYS A 91 -31.88 12.16 19.83
N LYS A 92 -30.80 11.48 20.23
CA LYS A 92 -29.58 11.35 19.42
C LYS A 92 -29.61 10.06 18.62
N ARG A 93 -29.37 10.18 17.31
CA ARG A 93 -29.28 9.08 16.35
C ARG A 93 -27.90 9.12 15.71
N SER A 94 -27.19 7.99 15.73
CA SER A 94 -25.85 7.89 15.15
C SER A 94 -25.57 6.48 14.63
N TRP A 95 -24.91 6.40 13.49
CA TRP A 95 -24.28 5.17 13.02
C TRP A 95 -22.95 4.98 13.75
N ARG A 96 -22.70 3.78 14.27
CA ARG A 96 -21.42 3.44 14.89
C ARG A 96 -20.80 2.25 14.19
N VAL A 97 -19.53 2.37 13.82
CA VAL A 97 -18.76 1.24 13.29
C VAL A 97 -18.62 0.20 14.38
N ILE A 98 -19.16 -0.98 14.13
CA ILE A 98 -19.02 -2.14 15.02
C ILE A 98 -17.92 -3.08 14.54
N GLU A 99 -17.66 -3.09 13.23
CA GLU A 99 -16.69 -3.99 12.62
C GLU A 99 -16.16 -3.41 11.33
N SER A 100 -14.88 -3.64 11.07
CA SER A 100 -14.23 -3.29 9.82
C SER A 100 -13.03 -4.19 9.59
N GLY A 101 -12.73 -4.47 8.32
CA GLY A 101 -11.55 -5.23 7.93
C GLY A 101 -11.13 -4.87 6.51
N ALA A 102 -9.89 -5.24 6.18
CA ALA A 102 -9.37 -5.16 4.83
C ALA A 102 -8.50 -6.39 4.54
N SER A 103 -8.37 -6.76 3.27
CA SER A 103 -7.48 -7.84 2.87
C SER A 103 -6.03 -7.39 2.82
N ASP A 104 -5.13 -8.26 3.27
CA ASP A 104 -3.67 -8.12 3.17
C ASP A 104 -3.09 -8.77 1.89
N ALA A 105 -3.96 -9.19 0.98
CA ALA A 105 -3.57 -9.93 -0.20
C ALA A 105 -2.80 -9.05 -1.18
N TRP A 106 -1.69 -9.57 -1.70
CA TRP A 106 -0.88 -8.87 -2.68
C TRP A 106 -1.65 -8.70 -3.98
N LEU A 107 -1.41 -7.60 -4.69
CA LEU A 107 -2.04 -7.31 -5.97
C LEU A 107 -1.04 -7.50 -7.10
N ARG A 108 -1.46 -8.09 -8.23
CA ARG A 108 -0.64 -8.17 -9.44
C ARG A 108 -1.08 -7.08 -10.42
N LEU A 109 -0.17 -6.14 -10.69
CA LEU A 109 -0.35 -5.08 -11.68
C LEU A 109 0.42 -5.42 -12.95
N VAL A 110 -0.22 -5.32 -14.11
CA VAL A 110 0.39 -5.56 -15.43
C VAL A 110 0.17 -4.35 -16.33
N ASP A 111 1.25 -3.81 -16.90
CA ASP A 111 1.19 -2.60 -17.76
C ASP A 111 1.47 -2.88 -19.26
N GLY A 112 1.53 -4.17 -19.62
CA GLY A 112 1.92 -4.67 -20.94
C GLY A 112 3.43 -4.77 -21.18
N THR A 113 4.26 -4.13 -20.34
CA THR A 113 5.74 -4.20 -20.43
C THR A 113 6.34 -5.18 -19.43
N GLY A 114 5.68 -5.37 -18.28
CA GLY A 114 6.04 -6.30 -17.23
C GLY A 114 4.92 -6.44 -16.18
N GLU A 115 5.23 -7.13 -15.10
CA GLU A 115 4.34 -7.31 -13.95
C GLU A 115 4.99 -6.78 -12.67
N CYS A 116 4.18 -6.21 -11.77
CA CYS A 116 4.60 -5.72 -10.47
C CYS A 116 3.67 -6.26 -9.39
N LEU A 117 4.25 -6.80 -8.32
CA LEU A 117 3.53 -7.24 -7.14
C LEU A 117 3.42 -6.12 -6.11
N ILE A 118 2.21 -5.72 -5.75
CA ILE A 118 1.96 -4.62 -4.84
C ILE A 118 1.52 -5.18 -3.48
N ASP A 119 2.23 -4.83 -2.42
CA ASP A 119 1.75 -5.02 -1.05
C ASP A 119 0.82 -3.87 -0.67
N PRO A 120 -0.50 -4.10 -0.47
CA PRO A 120 -1.46 -3.02 -0.20
C PRO A 120 -1.34 -2.45 1.22
N ARG A 121 -0.50 -3.03 2.09
CA ARG A 121 -0.41 -2.63 3.50
C ARG A 121 0.06 -1.20 3.65
N GLY A 122 -0.75 -0.41 4.34
CA GLY A 122 -0.47 1.00 4.60
C GLY A 122 -0.66 1.90 3.38
N ALA A 123 -1.26 1.39 2.28
CA ALA A 123 -1.72 2.19 1.17
C ALA A 123 -3.01 2.96 1.53
N GLU A 124 -3.13 4.16 0.99
CA GLU A 124 -4.41 4.84 0.85
C GLU A 124 -5.11 4.29 -0.40
N ILE A 125 -6.20 3.56 -0.18
CA ILE A 125 -6.88 2.79 -1.23
C ILE A 125 -8.20 3.47 -1.61
N HIS A 126 -8.32 3.80 -2.89
CA HIS A 126 -9.51 4.35 -3.52
C HIS A 126 -10.08 3.35 -4.52
N ALA A 127 -11.07 2.57 -4.07
CA ALA A 127 -11.75 1.60 -4.91
C ALA A 127 -13.00 2.22 -5.54
N ALA A 128 -13.09 2.17 -6.87
CA ALA A 128 -14.27 2.62 -7.61
C ALA A 128 -15.50 1.74 -7.34
N VAL A 129 -15.30 0.43 -7.13
CA VAL A 129 -16.39 -0.51 -6.84
C VAL A 129 -16.69 -0.51 -5.35
N ARG A 130 -17.83 0.08 -5.00
CA ARG A 130 -18.32 0.22 -3.63
C ARG A 130 -19.81 -0.14 -3.56
N ASP A 131 -20.13 -1.19 -2.82
CA ASP A 131 -21.50 -1.59 -2.52
C ASP A 131 -21.86 -1.05 -1.11
N VAL A 132 -22.97 -0.29 -1.01
CA VAL A 132 -23.53 0.17 0.27
C VAL A 132 -24.98 -0.27 0.36
N TRP A 133 -25.35 -0.96 1.43
CA TRP A 133 -26.72 -1.41 1.67
C TRP A 133 -27.06 -1.44 3.15
N GLU A 134 -28.34 -1.50 3.46
CA GLU A 134 -28.83 -1.66 4.83
C GLU A 134 -29.43 -3.06 5.03
N GLY A 135 -29.44 -3.52 6.27
CA GLY A 135 -30.02 -4.79 6.66
C GLY A 135 -30.26 -4.88 8.17
N ASN A 136 -30.69 -6.06 8.61
CA ASN A 136 -31.11 -6.32 9.98
C ASN A 136 -30.22 -7.35 10.70
N LEU A 137 -29.23 -7.94 10.01
CA LEU A 137 -28.33 -8.96 10.53
C LEU A 137 -26.92 -8.40 10.70
N ARG A 138 -26.18 -8.80 11.73
CA ARG A 138 -24.81 -8.32 11.89
C ARG A 138 -23.89 -8.77 10.73
N HIS A 139 -23.97 -10.04 10.34
CA HIS A 139 -23.17 -10.62 9.25
C HIS A 139 -24.08 -11.16 8.13
N PRO A 140 -24.31 -10.38 7.06
CA PRO A 140 -25.06 -10.86 5.92
C PRO A 140 -24.20 -11.78 5.04
N LEU A 141 -24.75 -12.92 4.61
CA LEU A 141 -24.16 -13.77 3.57
C LEU A 141 -24.66 -13.32 2.19
N GLY A 142 -24.42 -12.05 1.84
CA GLY A 142 -24.93 -11.42 0.63
C GLY A 142 -25.99 -10.33 0.90
N PRO A 143 -26.33 -9.51 -0.11
CA PRO A 143 -27.34 -8.46 0.05
C PRO A 143 -28.65 -9.05 0.55
N ALA A 144 -29.28 -8.38 1.52
CA ALA A 144 -30.53 -8.83 2.11
C ALA A 144 -31.55 -9.09 0.99
N LYS A 145 -32.09 -10.32 0.93
CA LYS A 145 -33.16 -10.66 -0.01
C LYS A 145 -34.39 -9.84 0.40
N SER A 146 -34.62 -8.74 -0.30
CA SER A 146 -35.81 -7.89 -0.11
C SER A 146 -37.03 -8.68 -0.59
N GLY A 147 -37.65 -9.41 0.34
CA GLY A 147 -38.87 -10.17 0.13
C GLY A 147 -39.94 -9.78 1.14
N LEU A 148 -41.17 -10.27 0.94
CA LEU A 148 -42.37 -9.95 1.73
C LEU A 148 -42.18 -10.11 3.26
N PHE A 149 -41.20 -10.92 3.70
CA PHE A 149 -40.88 -11.18 5.10
C PHE A 149 -39.94 -10.15 5.76
N GLY A 150 -39.34 -9.20 5.02
CA GLY A 150 -38.42 -8.20 5.58
C GLY A 150 -39.11 -7.08 6.39
N PHE A 151 -40.39 -6.81 6.09
CA PHE A 151 -41.18 -5.74 6.71
C PHE A 151 -41.57 -6.01 8.18
N LEU A 152 -41.57 -7.28 8.62
CA LEU A 152 -41.99 -7.69 9.96
C LEU A 152 -40.84 -7.72 10.98
N THR A 153 -39.60 -7.46 10.57
CA THR A 153 -38.45 -7.53 11.49
C THR A 153 -38.20 -6.19 12.16
N SER A 154 -38.69 -6.05 13.40
CA SER A 154 -38.29 -5.01 14.37
C SER A 154 -36.86 -5.29 14.87
N GLY A 155 -35.91 -5.40 13.94
CA GLY A 155 -34.51 -5.73 14.21
C GLY A 155 -33.64 -4.48 14.32
N GLN A 156 -32.44 -4.66 14.88
CA GLN A 156 -31.39 -3.64 14.82
C GLN A 156 -31.05 -3.34 13.36
N ARG A 157 -30.89 -2.05 13.01
CA ARG A 157 -30.54 -1.63 11.65
C ARG A 157 -29.03 -1.56 11.50
N TYR A 158 -28.53 -2.18 10.45
CA TYR A 158 -27.13 -2.18 10.08
C TYR A 158 -26.95 -1.52 8.72
N ARG A 159 -25.83 -0.82 8.54
CA ARG A 159 -25.37 -0.30 7.26
C ARG A 159 -24.04 -0.97 6.95
N TYR A 160 -23.97 -1.58 5.78
CA TYR A 160 -22.77 -2.25 5.30
C TYR A 160 -22.18 -1.45 4.17
N CYS A 161 -20.86 -1.42 4.13
CA CYS A 161 -20.08 -0.86 3.04
C CYS A 161 -19.03 -1.92 2.69
N GLU A 162 -18.98 -2.34 1.43
CA GLU A 162 -17.93 -3.23 0.92
C GLU A 162 -17.33 -2.62 -0.34
N GLU A 163 -16.01 -2.43 -0.32
CA GLU A 163 -15.19 -1.91 -1.39
C GLU A 163 -14.28 -3.02 -1.92
N ARG A 164 -14.08 -3.08 -3.24
CA ARG A 164 -13.34 -4.19 -3.86
C ARG A 164 -12.54 -3.74 -5.07
N PHE A 165 -11.47 -4.47 -5.34
CA PHE A 165 -10.84 -4.51 -6.65
C PHE A 165 -11.16 -5.81 -7.37
N HIS A 166 -11.45 -5.72 -8.66
CA HIS A 166 -11.75 -6.85 -9.53
C HIS A 166 -10.67 -7.05 -10.58
N VAL A 167 -10.62 -8.26 -11.13
CA VAL A 167 -9.75 -8.61 -12.26
C VAL A 167 -10.10 -7.75 -13.47
N GLY A 168 -9.09 -7.33 -14.23
CA GLY A 168 -9.25 -6.54 -15.44
C GLY A 168 -9.50 -5.05 -15.21
N GLN A 169 -9.53 -4.59 -13.95
CA GLN A 169 -9.70 -3.19 -13.63
C GLN A 169 -8.38 -2.42 -13.74
N PRO A 170 -8.40 -1.17 -14.23
CA PRO A 170 -7.23 -0.33 -14.20
C PRO A 170 -6.83 -0.03 -12.75
N LEU A 171 -5.55 0.16 -12.52
CA LEU A 171 -5.03 0.59 -11.23
C LEU A 171 -3.88 1.57 -11.44
N TYR A 172 -4.06 2.74 -10.86
CA TYR A 172 -3.02 3.71 -10.55
C TYR A 172 -2.34 3.31 -9.23
N ALA A 173 -1.02 3.21 -9.23
CA ALA A 173 -0.24 2.88 -8.05
C ALA A 173 1.02 3.75 -7.97
N ILE A 174 1.21 4.43 -6.84
CA ILE A 174 2.42 5.21 -6.58
C ILE A 174 3.02 4.80 -5.24
N GLY A 175 4.31 4.46 -5.20
CA GLY A 175 4.96 3.87 -4.02
C GLY A 175 6.44 3.53 -4.24
N ASP A 176 7.05 2.87 -3.25
CA ASP A 176 8.46 2.41 -3.34
C ASP A 176 8.54 1.14 -4.17
N PHE A 177 9.15 1.23 -5.35
CA PHE A 177 9.36 0.15 -6.28
C PHE A 177 10.77 -0.44 -6.16
N ARG A 178 10.81 -1.76 -6.06
CA ARG A 178 12.05 -2.51 -5.94
C ARG A 178 12.03 -3.74 -6.84
N THR A 179 13.15 -3.97 -7.49
CA THR A 179 13.40 -5.16 -8.30
C THR A 179 14.23 -6.14 -7.49
N ARG A 180 13.70 -7.35 -7.27
CA ARG A 180 14.47 -8.46 -6.68
C ARG A 180 14.83 -9.45 -7.78
N GLY A 181 16.12 -9.57 -8.06
CA GLY A 181 16.66 -10.55 -8.99
C GLY A 181 18.08 -10.94 -8.60
N ALA A 182 18.51 -12.14 -8.97
CA ALA A 182 19.84 -12.65 -8.62
C ALA A 182 20.98 -11.83 -9.22
N ALA A 183 20.74 -11.07 -10.31
CA ALA A 183 21.71 -10.18 -10.90
C ALA A 183 22.07 -8.96 -10.02
N GLN A 184 21.20 -8.55 -9.09
CA GLN A 184 21.47 -7.41 -8.18
C GLN A 184 22.11 -7.82 -6.85
N GLN A 185 22.09 -9.10 -6.50
CA GLN A 185 22.81 -9.63 -5.36
C GLN A 185 24.23 -9.95 -5.83
N GLY A 186 25.18 -9.05 -5.58
CA GLY A 186 26.58 -9.22 -6.02
C GLY A 186 27.09 -10.64 -5.74
N PHE A 187 27.67 -11.27 -6.75
CA PHE A 187 28.11 -12.67 -6.67
C PHE A 187 29.44 -12.78 -5.93
N ASP A 188 29.41 -13.25 -4.68
CA ASP A 188 30.60 -13.68 -3.96
C ASP A 188 30.95 -15.13 -4.33
N ARG A 189 31.95 -15.27 -5.21
CA ARG A 189 32.44 -16.57 -5.71
C ARG A 189 32.92 -17.47 -4.57
N GLN A 190 33.58 -16.93 -3.54
CA GLN A 190 34.15 -17.75 -2.46
C GLN A 190 33.06 -18.27 -1.52
N ALA A 191 32.09 -17.40 -1.17
CA ALA A 191 30.94 -17.82 -0.38
C ALA A 191 30.12 -18.90 -1.10
N ALA A 192 29.86 -18.72 -2.40
CA ALA A 192 29.10 -19.67 -3.20
C ALA A 192 29.80 -21.04 -3.34
N GLN A 193 31.12 -21.04 -3.57
CA GLN A 193 31.91 -22.28 -3.57
C GLN A 193 31.85 -22.99 -2.21
N GLY A 194 31.95 -22.25 -1.11
CA GLY A 194 31.89 -22.78 0.25
C GLY A 194 30.53 -23.40 0.60
N GLU A 195 29.43 -22.88 0.07
CA GLU A 195 28.10 -23.49 0.19
C GLU A 195 28.02 -24.83 -0.53
N VAL A 196 28.48 -24.90 -1.78
CA VAL A 196 28.50 -26.15 -2.56
C VAL A 196 29.33 -27.23 -1.87
N ILE A 197 30.51 -26.87 -1.35
CA ILE A 197 31.36 -27.82 -0.61
C ILE A 197 30.66 -28.30 0.68
N ARG A 198 29.94 -27.42 1.38
CA ARG A 198 29.19 -27.81 2.59
C ARG A 198 28.09 -28.80 2.27
N GLU A 199 27.36 -28.56 1.19
CA GLU A 199 26.31 -29.46 0.70
C GLU A 199 26.90 -30.82 0.34
N TRP A 200 27.99 -30.87 -0.42
CA TRP A 200 28.63 -32.15 -0.77
C TRP A 200 29.24 -32.87 0.45
N LYS A 201 29.75 -32.14 1.45
CA LYS A 201 30.20 -32.74 2.71
C LYS A 201 29.06 -33.37 3.51
N SER A 202 27.82 -32.88 3.36
CA SER A 202 26.65 -33.50 4.00
C SER A 202 26.30 -34.86 3.40
N ASP A 203 26.63 -35.09 2.12
CA ASP A 203 26.61 -36.38 1.44
C ASP A 203 28.03 -36.86 1.16
N TYR A 204 28.77 -37.17 2.23
CA TYR A 204 30.17 -37.58 2.13
C TYR A 204 30.37 -38.85 1.28
N VAL A 205 29.41 -39.77 1.30
CA VAL A 205 29.46 -41.01 0.49
C VAL A 205 29.35 -40.70 -1.00
N GLY A 206 28.45 -39.79 -1.39
CA GLY A 206 28.34 -39.30 -2.76
C GLY A 206 29.56 -38.50 -3.21
N LEU A 207 30.18 -37.74 -2.29
CA LEU A 207 31.41 -36.99 -2.56
C LEU A 207 32.60 -37.94 -2.85
N LEU A 208 32.83 -38.95 -2.01
CA LEU A 208 33.89 -39.94 -2.22
C LEU A 208 33.71 -40.62 -3.58
N ARG A 209 32.53 -41.15 -3.89
CA ARG A 209 32.26 -41.81 -5.18
C ARG A 209 32.59 -40.95 -6.41
N ARG A 210 32.52 -39.63 -6.29
CA ARG A 210 32.76 -38.68 -7.40
C ARG A 210 34.23 -38.28 -7.55
N PHE A 211 35.01 -38.28 -6.47
CA PHE A 211 36.33 -37.64 -6.45
C PHE A 211 37.46 -38.54 -5.94
N ASP A 212 37.16 -39.57 -5.15
CA ASP A 212 38.09 -40.62 -4.72
C ASP A 212 38.43 -41.51 -5.93
N SER A 213 39.62 -41.32 -6.46
CA SER A 213 40.10 -41.96 -7.69
C SER A 213 40.90 -43.23 -7.40
N ASP A 214 41.48 -43.35 -6.21
CA ASP A 214 42.31 -44.48 -5.80
C ASP A 214 41.55 -45.51 -4.92
N GLY A 215 40.36 -45.15 -4.46
CA GLY A 215 39.43 -45.99 -3.71
C GLY A 215 39.83 -46.22 -2.25
N ASN A 216 40.65 -45.33 -1.68
CA ASN A 216 41.18 -45.50 -0.32
C ASN A 216 40.20 -45.01 0.78
N GLY A 217 39.11 -44.34 0.42
CA GLY A 217 38.09 -43.83 1.35
C GLY A 217 38.39 -42.48 2.02
N GLU A 218 39.52 -41.87 1.68
CA GLU A 218 39.97 -40.54 2.09
C GLU A 218 40.21 -39.67 0.84
N LEU A 219 40.14 -38.34 0.97
CA LEU A 219 40.44 -37.43 -0.14
C LEU A 219 41.82 -36.79 0.06
N ASP A 220 42.73 -37.05 -0.87
CA ASP A 220 44.07 -36.45 -0.85
C ASP A 220 44.06 -34.98 -1.33
N GLU A 221 45.22 -34.32 -1.33
CA GLU A 221 45.31 -32.91 -1.74
C GLU A 221 44.96 -32.68 -3.23
N GLN A 222 45.28 -33.62 -4.11
CA GLN A 222 44.96 -33.53 -5.54
C GLN A 222 43.46 -33.70 -5.78
N GLU A 223 42.83 -34.63 -5.09
CA GLU A 223 41.40 -34.87 -5.12
C GLU A 223 40.64 -33.71 -4.49
N TRP A 224 41.13 -33.14 -3.39
CA TRP A 224 40.58 -31.90 -2.82
C TRP A 224 40.67 -30.72 -3.78
N ASN A 225 41.73 -30.61 -4.57
CA ASN A 225 41.83 -29.58 -5.62
C ASN A 225 40.78 -29.80 -6.72
N ARG A 226 40.52 -31.05 -7.10
CA ARG A 226 39.41 -31.39 -8.03
C ARG A 226 38.04 -31.05 -7.44
N VAL A 227 37.82 -31.34 -6.15
CA VAL A 227 36.59 -30.97 -5.43
C VAL A 227 36.39 -29.46 -5.44
N ARG A 228 37.43 -28.67 -5.12
CA ARG A 228 37.35 -27.20 -5.14
C ARG A 228 37.03 -26.67 -6.54
N LEU A 229 37.70 -27.18 -7.57
CA LEU A 229 37.47 -26.75 -8.95
C LEU A 229 36.04 -27.09 -9.40
N ALA A 230 35.58 -28.31 -9.15
CA ALA A 230 34.22 -28.73 -9.48
C ALA A 230 33.17 -27.90 -8.72
N ALA A 231 33.41 -27.61 -7.44
CA ALA A 231 32.51 -26.80 -6.62
C ALA A 231 32.43 -25.34 -7.13
N GLN A 232 33.54 -24.80 -7.64
CA GLN A 232 33.53 -23.48 -8.26
C GLN A 232 32.70 -23.45 -9.54
N LEU A 233 32.89 -24.44 -10.42
CA LEU A 233 32.15 -24.53 -11.69
C LEU A 233 30.64 -24.72 -11.43
N GLU A 234 30.28 -25.58 -10.48
CA GLU A 234 28.88 -25.78 -10.05
C GLU A 234 28.28 -24.49 -9.47
N ALA A 235 29.04 -23.77 -8.63
CA ALA A 235 28.59 -22.49 -8.07
C ALA A 235 28.35 -21.43 -9.16
N GLU A 236 29.21 -21.36 -10.17
CA GLU A 236 29.06 -20.46 -11.32
C GLU A 236 27.85 -20.85 -12.19
N ASP A 237 27.60 -22.14 -12.41
CA ASP A 237 26.43 -22.60 -13.19
C ASP A 237 25.11 -22.34 -12.45
N ARG A 238 25.05 -22.65 -11.15
CA ARG A 238 23.92 -22.31 -10.29
C ARG A 238 23.66 -20.80 -10.27
N HIS A 239 24.71 -19.98 -10.25
CA HIS A 239 24.56 -18.52 -10.33
C HIS A 239 24.00 -18.10 -11.68
N ARG A 240 24.49 -18.64 -12.80
CA ARG A 240 23.97 -18.35 -14.14
C ARG A 240 22.48 -18.72 -14.25
N GLN A 241 22.09 -19.87 -13.71
CA GLN A 241 20.69 -20.29 -13.66
C GLN A 241 19.84 -19.31 -12.84
N LYS A 242 20.29 -18.94 -11.63
CA LYS A 242 19.61 -17.93 -10.79
C LYS A 242 19.51 -16.56 -11.47
N VAL A 243 20.56 -16.12 -12.17
CA VAL A 243 20.56 -14.85 -12.93
C VAL A 243 19.59 -14.91 -14.12
N SER A 244 19.36 -16.09 -14.69
CA SER A 244 18.38 -16.28 -15.76
C SER A 244 16.93 -16.25 -15.28
N GLU A 245 16.69 -16.37 -13.97
CA GLU A 245 15.34 -16.21 -13.41
C GLU A 245 14.87 -14.76 -13.61
N PRO A 246 13.64 -14.56 -14.12
CA PRO A 246 13.13 -13.21 -14.36
C PRO A 246 13.04 -12.45 -13.04
N ALA A 247 13.60 -11.23 -13.05
CA ALA A 247 13.56 -10.37 -11.89
C ALA A 247 12.11 -10.06 -11.51
N ARG A 248 11.81 -10.14 -10.21
CA ARG A 248 10.47 -9.87 -9.67
C ARG A 248 10.40 -8.44 -9.18
N HIS A 249 9.51 -7.67 -9.77
CA HIS A 249 9.22 -6.32 -9.35
C HIS A 249 8.18 -6.33 -8.23
N HIS A 250 8.43 -5.56 -7.17
CA HIS A 250 7.44 -5.35 -6.13
C HIS A 250 7.37 -3.88 -5.73
N MET A 251 6.19 -3.45 -5.32
CA MET A 251 5.91 -2.12 -4.79
C MET A 251 5.32 -2.24 -3.39
N ALA A 252 5.79 -1.40 -2.48
CA ALA A 252 5.30 -1.34 -1.11
C ALA A 252 5.29 0.08 -0.59
N LYS A 253 4.82 0.24 0.66
CA LYS A 253 4.87 1.51 1.35
C LYS A 253 6.32 2.04 1.45
N PRO A 254 6.58 3.29 1.02
CA PRO A 254 7.88 3.91 1.16
C PRO A 254 8.24 4.10 2.64
N GLY A 255 9.54 4.01 2.95
CA GLY A 255 10.05 4.27 4.29
C GLY A 255 10.02 5.77 4.67
N GLU A 256 10.05 6.65 3.65
CA GLU A 256 9.93 8.09 3.83
C GLU A 256 8.47 8.55 3.93
N ARG A 257 8.24 9.83 4.26
CA ARG A 257 6.89 10.43 4.38
C ARG A 257 6.19 10.67 3.03
N GLN A 258 6.47 9.83 2.04
CA GLN A 258 5.87 9.91 0.73
C GLN A 258 4.49 9.22 0.72
N PRO A 259 3.52 9.71 -0.08
CA PRO A 259 2.22 9.09 -0.16
C PRO A 259 2.31 7.71 -0.83
N PHE A 260 1.57 6.73 -0.31
CA PHE A 260 1.42 5.41 -0.93
C PHE A 260 -0.05 5.23 -1.29
N ILE A 261 -0.39 5.34 -2.56
CA ILE A 261 -1.78 5.43 -3.03
C ILE A 261 -2.04 4.35 -4.08
N LEU A 262 -3.16 3.65 -3.93
CA LEU A 262 -3.68 2.71 -4.92
C LEU A 262 -5.10 3.14 -5.30
N SER A 263 -5.33 3.43 -6.57
CA SER A 263 -6.60 3.99 -7.03
C SER A 263 -7.07 3.35 -8.33
N ASN A 264 -8.34 2.94 -8.35
CA ASN A 264 -9.04 2.52 -9.57
C ASN A 264 -9.97 3.65 -10.08
N SER A 265 -10.11 4.76 -9.35
CA SER A 265 -10.60 6.02 -9.89
C SER A 265 -9.41 6.74 -10.56
N GLY A 266 -9.57 7.24 -11.79
CA GLY A 266 -8.48 7.87 -12.54
C GLY A 266 -7.75 8.99 -11.76
N GLU A 267 -6.52 9.27 -12.16
CA GLU A 267 -5.59 10.24 -11.55
C GLU A 267 -6.24 11.61 -11.24
N ASP A 268 -7.15 12.06 -12.10
CA ASP A 268 -7.83 13.36 -12.03
C ASP A 268 -8.62 13.60 -10.74
N GLU A 269 -9.19 12.56 -10.14
CA GLU A 269 -9.98 12.71 -8.91
C GLU A 269 -9.10 12.96 -7.68
N LEU A 270 -7.91 12.35 -7.65
CA LEU A 270 -6.97 12.47 -6.54
C LEU A 270 -6.34 13.86 -6.50
N ALA A 271 -5.81 14.33 -7.64
CA ALA A 271 -5.19 15.66 -7.75
C ALA A 271 -6.17 16.76 -7.33
N ARG A 272 -7.44 16.67 -7.77
CA ARG A 272 -8.48 17.64 -7.44
C ARG A 272 -8.77 17.70 -5.94
N SER A 273 -8.76 16.56 -5.25
CA SER A 273 -9.00 16.51 -3.81
C SER A 273 -7.89 17.24 -3.02
N PHE A 274 -6.63 17.07 -3.42
CA PHE A 274 -5.50 17.76 -2.78
C PHE A 274 -5.52 19.27 -3.04
N TYR A 275 -5.90 19.70 -4.24
CA TYR A 275 -6.09 21.13 -4.52
C TYR A 275 -7.16 21.77 -3.63
N TRP A 276 -8.30 21.10 -3.41
CA TRP A 276 -9.34 21.62 -2.51
C TRP A 276 -8.91 21.65 -1.05
N GLN A 277 -8.11 20.68 -0.59
CA GLN A 277 -7.55 20.71 0.75
C GLN A 277 -6.55 21.86 0.92
N ALA A 278 -5.65 22.07 -0.06
CA ALA A 278 -4.71 23.19 -0.06
C ALA A 278 -5.44 24.54 -0.12
N ALA A 279 -6.48 24.67 -0.97
CA ALA A 279 -7.30 25.87 -1.06
C ALA A 279 -8.08 26.14 0.23
N GLY A 280 -8.65 25.10 0.86
CA GLY A 280 -9.32 25.21 2.16
C GLY A 280 -8.37 25.65 3.28
N GLY A 281 -7.16 25.08 3.32
CA GLY A 281 -6.11 25.50 4.24
C GLY A 281 -5.67 26.95 4.02
N ALA A 282 -5.53 27.37 2.76
CA ALA A 282 -5.20 28.75 2.39
C ALA A 282 -6.30 29.73 2.80
N LEU A 283 -7.58 29.39 2.56
CA LEU A 283 -8.72 30.20 3.00
C LEU A 283 -8.77 30.34 4.52
N LEU A 284 -8.54 29.25 5.26
CA LEU A 284 -8.53 29.27 6.72
C LEU A 284 -7.35 30.08 7.27
N CYS A 285 -6.18 30.00 6.62
CA CYS A 285 -5.03 30.84 6.91
C CYS A 285 -5.36 32.32 6.70
N LEU A 286 -5.90 32.68 5.53
CA LEU A 286 -6.30 34.05 5.19
C LEU A 286 -7.37 34.59 6.14
N ALA A 287 -8.38 33.79 6.49
CA ALA A 287 -9.40 34.18 7.45
C ALA A 287 -8.81 34.44 8.85
N GLY A 288 -7.88 33.59 9.30
CA GLY A 288 -7.15 33.80 10.56
C GLY A 288 -6.28 35.06 10.54
N ALA A 289 -5.57 35.31 9.42
CA ALA A 289 -4.74 36.49 9.23
C ALA A 289 -5.58 37.79 9.18
N LEU A 290 -6.72 37.78 8.49
CA LEU A 290 -7.63 38.94 8.44
C LEU A 290 -8.29 39.19 9.80
N ALA A 291 -8.69 38.13 10.51
CA ALA A 291 -9.28 38.26 11.85
C ALA A 291 -8.27 38.80 12.86
N THR A 292 -7.01 38.34 12.81
CA THR A 292 -5.93 38.89 13.65
C THR A 292 -5.63 40.35 13.31
N ALA A 293 -5.52 40.71 12.02
CA ALA A 293 -5.31 42.10 11.58
C ALA A 293 -6.44 43.05 12.02
N TRP A 294 -7.69 42.59 11.94
CA TRP A 294 -8.84 43.33 12.43
C TRP A 294 -8.82 43.51 13.96
N LEU A 295 -8.38 42.48 14.70
CA LEU A 295 -8.22 42.52 16.16
C LEU A 295 -7.17 43.55 16.61
N PHE A 296 -6.10 43.72 15.83
CA PHE A 296 -5.05 44.71 16.07
C PHE A 296 -5.41 46.12 15.58
N GLY A 297 -6.61 46.32 15.05
CA GLY A 297 -7.10 47.65 14.68
C GLY A 297 -6.36 48.25 13.48
N VAL A 298 -5.98 47.44 12.49
CA VAL A 298 -5.52 47.94 11.18
C VAL A 298 -6.73 48.54 10.44
N GLN A 299 -7.20 49.69 10.93
CA GLN A 299 -8.26 50.52 10.35
C GLN A 299 -7.77 51.93 10.01
N ASN A 300 -6.45 52.15 10.01
CA ASN A 300 -5.85 53.41 9.62
C ASN A 300 -4.99 53.23 8.36
N TRP A 301 -5.65 53.27 7.20
CA TRP A 301 -5.17 53.87 5.96
C TRP A 301 -6.37 54.48 5.25
#